data_AF-A0A4Y2V2F1-F1
#
_entry.id   AF-A0A4Y2V2F1-F1
#
_cell.length_a   1.000
_cell.length_b   1.000
_cell.length_c   1.000
_cell.angle_alpha   90.00
_cell.angle_beta   90.00
_cell.angle_gamma   90.00
#
_symmetry.space_group_name_H-M   'P 1'
#
loop_
_entity.id
_entity.type
_entity.pdbx_description
1 polymer ?
#
loop_
_entity_poly.entity_id
_entity_poly.type
_entity_poly.pdbx_seq_one_letter_code
_entity_poly.pdbx_strand_id
1 'polypeptide(L)'
;MNKNNYAHIPAILKENIWVLNVESRCIFDFLVANKKKIEDISSTELANYINAFLVTCIDPRKFHVLDLVGELRKRVDAQNYTNPSAMLALCNAGERITERDVEKLTTVFWKAHREFWTDTQALAVLALACAAKQPHEVFYLDEIKELTMELKKRQYRNGTVENLKTTALVLQALFASESETDEENFDEAKALKQILRSQKENGFFGNVANTYYVLPVLRCRSLVNISSSHCQAPVIDEKEALKDLMNQVGEKWSVQFSLWIGNSRTVERTLSLSVPANSSFYRIMEFAAGVDNRFKFEYSMRKGKPYIYSISEIQDDPENGMFWFLFKTSSSDEGDLELITKSPAEVVPSNKQHLIFWYKCGSWSR
;
A
#
# COMPACT_ATOMS: atom_id res chain seq x y z
N MET A 1 34.18 -0.47 11.95
CA MET A 1 34.23 0.88 12.59
C MET A 1 33.31 1.01 13.82
N ASN A 2 33.78 1.67 14.89
CA ASN A 2 33.08 1.80 16.17
C ASN A 2 31.90 2.81 16.10
N LYS A 3 30.64 2.34 16.22
CA LYS A 3 29.39 3.13 16.11
C LYS A 3 29.27 4.30 17.12
N ASN A 4 30.18 4.39 18.08
CA ASN A 4 30.17 5.38 19.15
C ASN A 4 30.70 6.78 18.76
N ASN A 5 31.31 6.95 17.59
CA ASN A 5 31.85 8.25 17.18
C ASN A 5 30.81 9.25 16.62
N TYR A 6 29.52 8.86 16.56
CA TYR A 6 28.43 9.75 16.12
C TYR A 6 27.52 10.20 17.28
N ALA A 7 27.99 10.13 18.53
CA ALA A 7 27.23 10.50 19.73
C ALA A 7 26.84 12.01 19.82
N HIS A 8 27.30 12.84 18.88
CA HIS A 8 26.99 14.28 18.82
C HIS A 8 26.30 14.69 17.52
N ILE A 9 25.35 13.89 17.02
CA ILE A 9 24.42 14.42 16.03
C ILE A 9 23.34 15.23 16.78
N PRO A 10 23.18 16.54 16.52
CA PRO A 10 22.36 17.44 17.33
C PRO A 10 20.91 16.97 17.50
N ALA A 11 20.29 17.39 18.60
CA ALA A 11 18.89 17.13 19.00
C ALA A 11 17.83 17.45 17.93
N ILE A 12 18.21 18.13 16.83
CA ILE A 12 17.42 18.43 15.63
C ILE A 12 16.97 17.16 14.89
N LEU A 13 17.61 16.01 15.09
CA LEU A 13 17.18 14.73 14.47
C LEU A 13 15.93 14.09 15.10
N LYS A 14 15.54 14.46 16.32
CA LYS A 14 14.27 13.95 16.91
C LYS A 14 13.05 14.59 16.26
N GLU A 15 13.18 15.80 15.73
CA GLU A 15 12.13 16.49 14.97
C GLU A 15 12.00 15.96 13.53
N ASN A 16 12.96 15.18 13.00
CA ASN A 16 12.88 14.67 11.63
C ASN A 16 12.10 13.36 11.47
N ILE A 17 11.71 12.71 12.57
CA ILE A 17 10.67 11.67 12.54
C ILE A 17 9.30 12.31 12.24
N TRP A 18 9.12 13.59 12.63
CA TRP A 18 7.93 14.35 12.23
C TRP A 18 7.90 14.65 10.75
N VAL A 19 9.03 14.86 10.06
CA VAL A 19 9.00 15.12 8.59
C VAL A 19 8.48 13.90 7.82
N LEU A 20 8.91 12.68 8.20
CA LEU A 20 8.37 11.44 7.63
C LEU A 20 6.90 11.18 8.04
N ASN A 21 6.51 11.52 9.27
CA ASN A 21 5.11 11.38 9.73
C ASN A 21 4.15 12.44 9.15
N VAL A 22 4.61 13.67 8.93
CA VAL A 22 3.83 14.78 8.38
C VAL A 22 3.68 14.62 6.87
N GLU A 23 4.70 14.16 6.15
CA GLU A 23 4.57 13.78 4.74
C GLU A 23 3.63 12.58 4.56
N SER A 24 3.62 11.63 5.49
CA SER A 24 2.70 10.47 5.42
C SER A 24 1.23 10.85 5.67
N ARG A 25 0.97 11.87 6.50
CA ARG A 25 -0.37 12.44 6.70
C ARG A 25 -0.79 13.31 5.51
N CYS A 26 0.14 14.08 4.92
CA CYS A 26 -0.09 14.75 3.64
C CYS A 26 -0.29 13.78 2.47
N ILE A 27 0.29 12.58 2.52
CA ILE A 27 0.08 11.50 1.55
C ILE A 27 -1.33 10.90 1.68
N PHE A 28 -1.80 10.72 2.92
CA PHE A 28 -3.19 10.36 3.20
C PHE A 28 -4.13 11.45 2.66
N ASP A 29 -3.85 12.72 2.96
CA ASP A 29 -4.58 13.86 2.39
C ASP A 29 -4.44 13.94 0.87
N PHE A 30 -3.33 13.52 0.25
CA PHE A 30 -3.13 13.53 -1.20
C PHE A 30 -3.92 12.42 -1.90
N LEU A 31 -3.96 11.20 -1.34
CA LEU A 31 -4.84 10.11 -1.80
C LEU A 31 -6.32 10.52 -1.68
N VAL A 32 -6.68 11.17 -0.58
CA VAL A 32 -8.04 11.63 -0.27
C VAL A 32 -8.44 12.89 -1.05
N ALA A 33 -7.52 13.80 -1.35
CA ALA A 33 -7.78 15.07 -2.03
C ALA A 33 -7.66 15.00 -3.56
N ASN A 34 -6.82 14.11 -4.13
CA ASN A 34 -6.52 14.12 -5.57
C ASN A 34 -7.33 13.15 -6.44
N LYS A 35 -8.43 12.55 -5.94
CA LYS A 35 -9.44 11.90 -6.81
C LYS A 35 -8.91 10.75 -7.70
N LYS A 36 -7.70 10.22 -7.47
CA LYS A 36 -7.13 9.18 -8.34
C LYS A 36 -7.76 7.84 -7.99
N LYS A 37 -8.38 7.17 -8.98
CA LYS A 37 -8.70 5.74 -8.82
C LYS A 37 -7.40 4.99 -8.59
N ILE A 38 -7.45 3.83 -7.94
CA ILE A 38 -6.23 3.02 -7.76
C ILE A 38 -5.56 2.72 -9.11
N GLU A 39 -6.36 2.60 -10.17
CA GLU A 39 -5.95 2.44 -11.57
C GLU A 39 -5.14 3.63 -12.12
N ASP A 40 -5.39 4.85 -11.63
CA ASP A 40 -4.72 6.09 -12.04
C ASP A 40 -3.43 6.38 -11.23
N ILE A 41 -3.20 5.63 -10.16
CA ILE A 41 -1.99 5.69 -9.35
C ILE A 41 -0.92 4.85 -10.05
N SER A 42 0.25 5.41 -10.34
CA SER A 42 1.36 4.64 -10.91
C SER A 42 1.91 3.62 -9.92
N SER A 43 2.57 2.55 -10.39
CA SER A 43 3.22 1.56 -9.50
C SER A 43 4.25 2.21 -8.56
N THR A 44 4.91 3.28 -8.99
CA THR A 44 5.87 4.04 -8.18
C THR A 44 5.17 4.83 -7.07
N GLU A 45 4.08 5.53 -7.39
CA GLU A 45 3.28 6.23 -6.37
C GLU A 45 2.69 5.23 -5.36
N LEU A 46 2.18 4.10 -5.83
CA LEU A 46 1.65 3.04 -4.97
C LEU A 46 2.71 2.46 -4.03
N ALA A 47 3.93 2.25 -4.53
CA ALA A 47 5.07 1.81 -3.72
C ALA A 47 5.44 2.83 -2.64
N ASN A 48 5.41 4.12 -2.95
CA ASN A 48 5.65 5.19 -1.98
C ASN A 48 4.57 5.18 -0.88
N TYR A 49 3.30 4.98 -1.23
CA TYR A 49 2.22 4.87 -0.25
C TYR A 49 2.37 3.68 0.68
N ILE A 50 2.74 2.51 0.14
CA ILE A 50 3.00 1.32 0.96
C ILE A 50 4.12 1.60 1.97
N ASN A 51 5.26 2.14 1.53
CA ASN A 51 6.35 2.49 2.44
C ASN A 51 5.91 3.52 3.49
N ALA A 52 5.16 4.55 3.10
CA ALA A 52 4.64 5.56 4.03
C ALA A 52 3.73 4.95 5.09
N PHE A 53 2.82 4.05 4.71
CA PHE A 53 1.93 3.35 5.64
C PHE A 53 2.70 2.45 6.60
N LEU A 54 3.72 1.74 6.12
CA LEU A 54 4.59 0.95 6.99
C LEU A 54 5.28 1.85 8.03
N VAL A 55 5.81 3.02 7.64
CA VAL A 55 6.44 3.98 8.57
C VAL A 55 5.43 4.52 9.60
N THR A 56 4.19 4.78 9.20
CA THR A 56 3.13 5.29 10.08
C THR A 56 2.35 4.21 10.83
N CYS A 57 2.80 2.95 10.75
CA CYS A 57 2.14 1.80 11.38
C CYS A 57 0.69 1.57 10.94
N ILE A 58 0.35 1.98 9.73
CA ILE A 58 -0.90 1.64 9.05
C ILE A 58 -0.65 0.36 8.24
N ASP A 59 -1.52 -0.64 8.36
CA ASP A 59 -1.40 -1.87 7.56
C ASP A 59 -1.85 -1.62 6.11
N PRO A 60 -0.92 -1.62 5.12
CA PRO A 60 -1.25 -1.34 3.72
C PRO A 60 -2.09 -2.43 3.05
N ARG A 61 -2.25 -3.61 3.69
CA ARG A 61 -3.13 -4.69 3.20
C ARG A 61 -4.58 -4.52 3.63
N LYS A 62 -4.81 -3.73 4.69
CA LYS A 62 -6.13 -3.51 5.30
C LYS A 62 -6.58 -2.06 5.20
N PHE A 63 -5.96 -1.26 4.34
CA PHE A 63 -6.28 0.15 4.22
C PHE A 63 -7.67 0.35 3.59
N HIS A 64 -8.67 0.64 4.43
CA HIS A 64 -10.07 0.77 4.04
C HIS A 64 -10.44 -0.30 3.00
N VAL A 65 -10.26 -1.60 3.29
CA VAL A 65 -10.61 -2.73 2.40
C VAL A 65 -9.87 -2.79 1.04
N LEU A 66 -8.81 -2.00 0.83
CA LEU A 66 -7.88 -2.13 -0.30
C LEU A 66 -6.62 -2.84 0.15
N ASP A 67 -6.27 -3.91 -0.54
CA ASP A 67 -4.94 -4.53 -0.42
C ASP A 67 -3.99 -3.83 -1.40
N LEU A 68 -3.35 -2.75 -0.94
CA LEU A 68 -2.40 -1.99 -1.77
C LEU A 68 -1.18 -2.82 -2.15
N VAL A 69 -0.77 -3.73 -1.26
CA VAL A 69 0.37 -4.64 -1.49
C VAL A 69 0.00 -5.65 -2.57
N GLY A 70 -1.18 -6.26 -2.47
CA GLY A 70 -1.71 -7.19 -3.48
C GLY A 70 -1.89 -6.54 -4.85
N GLU A 71 -2.36 -5.29 -4.89
CA GLU A 71 -2.50 -4.55 -6.15
C GLU A 71 -1.13 -4.20 -6.77
N LEU A 72 -0.16 -3.77 -5.97
CA LEU A 72 1.20 -3.52 -6.47
C LEU A 72 1.84 -4.81 -6.99
N ARG A 73 1.63 -5.92 -6.28
CA ARG A 73 2.14 -7.24 -6.66
C ARG A 73 1.62 -7.67 -8.03
N LYS A 74 0.30 -7.59 -8.23
CA LYS A 74 -0.34 -7.89 -9.52
C LYS A 74 0.28 -7.10 -10.67
N ARG A 75 0.61 -5.82 -10.46
CA ARG A 75 1.23 -4.96 -11.49
C ARG A 75 2.67 -5.36 -11.80
N VAL A 76 3.44 -5.71 -10.77
CA VAL A 76 4.82 -6.18 -10.92
C VAL A 76 4.87 -7.51 -11.68
N ASP A 77 3.93 -8.41 -11.41
CA ASP A 77 3.85 -9.72 -12.08
C ASP A 77 3.46 -9.60 -13.55
N ALA A 78 2.60 -8.63 -13.89
CA ALA A 78 2.17 -8.36 -15.26
C ALA A 78 3.27 -7.76 -16.15
N GLN A 79 4.35 -7.22 -15.57
CA GLN A 79 5.42 -6.55 -16.32
C GLN A 79 6.71 -7.38 -16.38
N ASN A 80 7.37 -7.36 -17.53
CA ASN A 80 8.69 -7.99 -17.71
C ASN A 80 9.82 -7.18 -17.08
N TYR A 81 9.66 -5.85 -17.03
CA TYR A 81 10.54 -4.94 -16.31
C TYR A 81 9.91 -4.60 -14.96
N THR A 82 10.73 -4.42 -13.93
CA THR A 82 10.25 -4.01 -12.62
C THR A 82 11.04 -2.80 -12.14
N ASN A 83 10.32 -1.78 -11.69
CA ASN A 83 10.93 -0.65 -10.98
C ASN A 83 11.46 -1.14 -9.62
N PRO A 84 12.76 -1.02 -9.30
CA PRO A 84 13.32 -1.47 -8.04
C PRO A 84 12.62 -0.89 -6.80
N SER A 85 12.14 0.36 -6.85
CA SER A 85 11.39 0.96 -5.74
C SER A 85 10.10 0.21 -5.42
N ALA A 86 9.42 -0.33 -6.45
CA ALA A 86 8.21 -1.12 -6.25
C ALA A 86 8.53 -2.46 -5.59
N MET A 87 9.61 -3.11 -6.03
CA MET A 87 10.06 -4.38 -5.43
C MET A 87 10.52 -4.20 -3.98
N LEU A 88 11.22 -3.10 -3.68
CA LEU A 88 11.62 -2.74 -2.32
C LEU A 88 10.39 -2.53 -1.42
N ALA A 89 9.35 -1.84 -1.90
CA ALA A 89 8.12 -1.64 -1.14
C ALA A 89 7.37 -2.96 -0.87
N LEU A 90 7.30 -3.87 -1.85
CA LEU A 90 6.74 -5.21 -1.66
C LEU A 90 7.52 -5.98 -0.58
N CYS A 91 8.85 -5.99 -0.68
CA CYS A 91 9.69 -6.69 0.29
C CYS A 91 9.53 -6.12 1.72
N ASN A 92 9.54 -4.80 1.86
CA ASN A 92 9.30 -4.12 3.15
C ASN A 92 7.91 -4.46 3.74
N ALA A 93 6.89 -4.64 2.87
CA ALA A 93 5.54 -5.06 3.28
C ALA A 93 5.44 -6.57 3.60
N GLY A 94 6.55 -7.30 3.63
CA GLY A 94 6.60 -8.74 3.88
C GLY A 94 6.03 -9.58 2.74
N GLU A 95 5.81 -9.01 1.56
CA GLU A 95 5.45 -9.79 0.36
C GLU A 95 6.65 -10.63 -0.07
N ARG A 96 6.42 -11.92 -0.35
CA ARG A 96 7.48 -12.88 -0.70
C ARG A 96 8.22 -12.42 -1.96
N ILE A 97 9.54 -12.35 -1.98
CA ILE A 97 10.29 -12.09 -3.22
C ILE A 97 10.62 -13.42 -3.91
N THR A 98 10.41 -13.50 -5.22
CA THR A 98 10.62 -14.75 -6.01
C THR A 98 11.95 -14.74 -6.76
N GLU A 99 12.39 -15.89 -7.26
CA GLU A 99 13.61 -16.01 -8.09
C GLU A 99 13.51 -15.12 -9.35
N ARG A 100 12.31 -15.07 -9.93
CA ARG A 100 12.02 -14.21 -11.07
C ARG A 100 12.16 -12.73 -10.74
N ASP A 101 11.79 -12.33 -9.54
CA ASP A 101 11.92 -10.94 -9.08
C ASP A 101 13.39 -10.56 -8.91
N VAL A 102 14.19 -11.47 -8.35
CA VAL A 102 15.65 -11.35 -8.23
C VAL A 102 16.29 -11.23 -9.62
N GLU A 103 15.94 -12.11 -10.56
CA GLU A 103 16.43 -12.05 -11.94
C GLU A 103 16.10 -10.72 -12.61
N LYS A 104 14.87 -10.21 -12.42
CA LYS A 104 14.47 -8.87 -12.92
C LYS A 104 15.35 -7.78 -12.31
N LEU A 105 15.54 -7.76 -10.99
CA LEU A 105 16.35 -6.76 -10.29
C LEU A 105 17.81 -6.78 -10.75
N THR A 106 18.43 -7.97 -10.82
CA THR A 106 19.80 -8.14 -11.29
C THR A 106 19.93 -7.72 -12.76
N THR A 107 18.94 -8.05 -13.58
CA THR A 107 18.86 -7.57 -14.97
C THR A 107 18.76 -6.04 -15.04
N VAL A 108 17.95 -5.40 -14.18
CA VAL A 108 17.86 -3.94 -14.12
C VAL A 108 19.21 -3.33 -13.74
N PHE A 109 19.92 -3.92 -12.77
CA PHE A 109 21.23 -3.46 -12.37
C PHE A 109 22.23 -3.51 -13.54
N TRP A 110 22.34 -4.65 -14.22
CA TRP A 110 23.32 -4.84 -15.29
C TRP A 110 22.92 -4.21 -16.62
N LYS A 111 21.63 -4.15 -17.01
CA LYS A 111 21.23 -3.50 -18.27
C LYS A 111 21.20 -1.97 -18.19
N ALA A 112 21.30 -1.40 -17.00
CA ALA A 112 21.38 0.06 -16.78
C ALA A 112 22.74 0.68 -17.19
N HIS A 113 23.43 0.15 -18.20
CA HIS A 113 24.73 0.60 -18.71
C HIS A 113 24.71 1.99 -19.42
N ARG A 114 23.65 2.79 -19.27
CA ARG A 114 23.67 4.19 -19.70
C ARG A 114 24.29 5.03 -18.58
N GLU A 115 25.07 6.05 -18.94
CA GLU A 115 25.43 7.14 -18.01
C GLU A 115 24.14 7.61 -17.30
N PHE A 116 24.22 7.91 -16.01
CA PHE A 116 23.14 8.48 -15.16
C PHE A 116 22.10 7.51 -14.53
N TRP A 117 22.40 6.21 -14.35
CA TRP A 117 21.47 5.25 -13.73
C TRP A 117 21.91 4.72 -12.35
N THR A 118 22.93 5.32 -11.74
CA THR A 118 23.45 4.89 -10.42
C THR A 118 22.35 4.86 -9.34
N ASP A 119 21.38 5.77 -9.39
CA ASP A 119 20.22 5.77 -8.48
C ASP A 119 19.40 4.47 -8.59
N THR A 120 19.09 4.05 -9.82
CA THR A 120 18.31 2.83 -10.10
C THR A 120 19.07 1.59 -9.67
N GLN A 121 20.38 1.57 -9.88
CA GLN A 121 21.25 0.47 -9.45
C GLN A 121 21.35 0.38 -7.93
N ALA A 122 21.48 1.51 -7.22
CA ALA A 122 21.44 1.54 -5.77
C ALA A 122 20.08 1.07 -5.22
N LEU A 123 18.96 1.46 -5.84
CA LEU A 123 17.62 0.97 -5.49
C LEU A 123 17.46 -0.54 -5.75
N ALA A 124 18.05 -1.07 -6.82
CA ALA A 124 18.08 -2.51 -7.08
C ALA A 124 18.85 -3.26 -5.99
N VAL A 125 20.01 -2.76 -5.58
CA VAL A 125 20.78 -3.32 -4.46
C VAL A 125 20.00 -3.27 -3.16
N LEU A 126 19.30 -2.17 -2.86
CA LEU A 126 18.41 -2.07 -1.69
C LEU A 126 17.31 -3.15 -1.72
N ALA A 127 16.63 -3.32 -2.86
CA ALA A 127 15.60 -4.33 -3.01
C ALA A 127 16.14 -5.77 -2.85
N LEU A 128 17.30 -6.06 -3.43
CA LEU A 128 17.99 -7.34 -3.29
C LEU A 128 18.44 -7.60 -1.85
N ALA A 129 18.97 -6.59 -1.17
CA ALA A 129 19.36 -6.67 0.24
C ALA A 129 18.17 -6.91 1.16
N CYS A 130 16.99 -6.41 0.79
CA CYS A 130 15.75 -6.76 1.47
C CYS A 130 15.36 -8.22 1.23
N ALA A 131 15.40 -8.68 -0.03
CA ALA A 131 15.06 -10.04 -0.40
C ALA A 131 15.96 -11.08 0.30
N ALA A 132 17.26 -10.81 0.37
CA ALA A 132 18.24 -11.66 1.05
C ALA A 132 18.03 -11.75 2.57
N LYS A 133 17.23 -10.86 3.16
CA LYS A 133 16.87 -10.88 4.59
C LYS A 133 15.52 -11.54 4.86
N GLN A 134 14.80 -11.97 3.82
CA GLN A 134 13.53 -12.68 4.01
C GLN A 134 13.78 -14.11 4.51
N PRO A 135 12.89 -14.66 5.36
CA PRO A 135 13.07 -15.99 5.96
C PRO A 135 13.09 -17.15 4.94
N HIS A 136 12.63 -16.91 3.72
CA HIS A 136 12.72 -17.84 2.60
C HIS A 136 13.77 -17.31 1.64
N GLU A 137 15.05 -17.45 2.00
CA GLU A 137 16.17 -16.90 1.22
C GLU A 137 16.16 -17.48 -0.20
N VAL A 138 15.85 -16.62 -1.17
CA VAL A 138 15.93 -16.94 -2.61
C VAL A 138 17.25 -16.43 -3.20
N PHE A 139 17.97 -15.60 -2.46
CA PHE A 139 19.15 -14.88 -2.92
C PHE A 139 20.08 -14.62 -1.74
N TYR A 140 21.37 -14.91 -1.89
CA TYR A 140 22.34 -14.79 -0.81
C TYR A 140 22.99 -13.40 -0.80
N LEU A 141 23.31 -12.89 0.40
CA LEU A 141 24.03 -11.61 0.54
C LEU A 141 25.38 -11.61 -0.20
N ASP A 142 26.04 -12.77 -0.33
CA ASP A 142 27.30 -12.88 -1.07
C ASP A 142 27.14 -12.52 -2.56
N GLU A 143 25.97 -12.74 -3.16
CA GLU A 143 25.68 -12.36 -4.54
C GLU A 143 25.51 -10.83 -4.71
N ILE A 144 25.28 -10.09 -3.61
CA ILE A 144 25.22 -8.61 -3.62
C ILE A 144 26.62 -7.99 -3.65
N LYS A 145 27.67 -8.71 -3.23
CA LYS A 145 29.03 -8.18 -3.13
C LYS A 145 29.56 -7.65 -4.47
N GLU A 146 29.27 -8.34 -5.57
CA GLU A 146 29.68 -7.89 -6.90
C GLU A 146 28.98 -6.57 -7.29
N LEU A 147 27.67 -6.47 -7.01
CA LEU A 147 26.87 -5.28 -7.33
C LEU A 147 27.31 -4.06 -6.51
N THR A 148 27.58 -4.27 -5.22
CA THR A 148 28.08 -3.20 -4.33
C THR A 148 29.49 -2.76 -4.73
N MET A 149 30.37 -3.67 -5.13
CA MET A 149 31.68 -3.32 -5.70
C MET A 149 31.56 -2.40 -6.93
N GLU A 150 30.62 -2.66 -7.83
CA GLU A 150 30.38 -1.79 -8.99
C GLU A 150 29.89 -0.38 -8.60
N LEU A 151 29.11 -0.26 -7.52
CA LEU A 151 28.74 1.05 -6.96
C LEU A 151 29.93 1.76 -6.31
N LYS A 152 30.77 1.02 -5.54
CA LYS A 152 31.95 1.57 -4.86
C LYS A 152 32.93 2.23 -5.83
N LYS A 153 33.18 1.59 -6.99
CA LYS A 153 34.06 2.10 -8.05
C LYS A 153 33.68 3.48 -8.59
N ARG A 154 32.45 3.96 -8.35
CA ARG A 154 31.95 5.25 -8.85
C ARG A 154 32.22 6.43 -7.91
N GLN A 155 32.84 6.20 -6.76
CA GLN A 155 33.18 7.28 -5.84
C GLN A 155 34.22 8.22 -6.47
N TYR A 156 33.89 9.51 -6.54
CA TYR A 156 34.83 10.54 -6.92
C TYR A 156 35.86 10.80 -5.81
N ARG A 157 36.99 11.43 -6.18
CA ARG A 157 38.04 11.81 -5.22
C ARG A 157 37.55 12.69 -4.07
N ASN A 158 36.47 13.46 -4.26
CA ASN A 158 35.88 14.30 -3.22
C ASN A 158 35.03 13.51 -2.20
N GLY A 159 34.76 12.22 -2.45
CA GLY A 159 33.97 11.31 -1.64
C GLY A 159 32.52 11.13 -2.10
N THR A 160 32.03 11.92 -3.06
CA THR A 160 30.64 11.81 -3.55
C THR A 160 30.53 10.81 -4.69
N VAL A 161 29.32 10.34 -4.97
CA VAL A 161 28.97 9.60 -6.19
C VAL A 161 27.99 10.45 -6.96
N GLU A 162 28.38 10.92 -8.16
CA GLU A 162 27.60 11.83 -9.01
C GLU A 162 27.10 13.08 -8.24
N ASN A 163 25.88 13.03 -7.70
CA ASN A 163 25.22 14.11 -6.97
C ASN A 163 24.85 13.70 -5.53
N LEU A 164 24.29 14.63 -4.76
CA LEU A 164 23.95 14.42 -3.34
C LEU A 164 22.97 13.26 -3.12
N LYS A 165 21.91 13.19 -3.94
CA LYS A 165 20.89 12.13 -3.87
C LYS A 165 21.50 10.77 -4.18
N THR A 166 22.30 10.69 -5.24
CA THR A 166 22.98 9.45 -5.65
C THR A 166 23.98 8.99 -4.60
N THR A 167 24.76 9.91 -4.03
CA THR A 167 25.68 9.61 -2.91
C THR A 167 24.93 9.02 -1.72
N ALA A 168 23.77 9.61 -1.37
CA ALA A 168 22.95 9.11 -0.26
C ALA A 168 22.39 7.72 -0.56
N LEU A 169 21.84 7.49 -1.76
CA LEU A 169 21.33 6.18 -2.18
C LEU A 169 22.40 5.09 -2.17
N VAL A 170 23.61 5.37 -2.66
CA VAL A 170 24.73 4.43 -2.62
C VAL A 170 25.08 4.09 -1.17
N LEU A 171 25.25 5.08 -0.28
CA LEU A 171 25.50 4.82 1.14
C LEU A 171 24.42 3.95 1.77
N GLN A 172 23.14 4.22 1.48
CA GLN A 172 22.05 3.37 1.97
C GLN A 172 22.16 1.93 1.46
N ALA A 173 22.53 1.73 0.19
CA ALA A 173 22.69 0.41 -0.40
C ALA A 173 23.85 -0.37 0.27
N LEU A 174 24.97 0.30 0.54
CA LEU A 174 26.11 -0.27 1.27
C LEU A 174 25.71 -0.65 2.71
N PHE A 175 25.07 0.27 3.44
CA PHE A 175 24.57 0.00 4.82
C PHE A 175 23.57 -1.16 4.88
N ALA A 176 22.80 -1.39 3.82
CA ALA A 176 21.83 -2.47 3.77
C ALA A 176 22.45 -3.84 3.49
N SER A 177 23.60 -3.87 2.80
CA SER A 177 24.13 -5.07 2.16
C SER A 177 25.42 -5.60 2.79
N GLU A 178 26.22 -4.73 3.41
CA GLU A 178 27.59 -5.07 3.79
C GLU A 178 27.74 -5.45 5.27
N SER A 179 28.75 -6.30 5.52
CA SER A 179 29.25 -6.62 6.85
C SER A 179 30.41 -5.68 7.21
N GLU A 180 30.67 -5.48 8.51
CA GLU A 180 31.61 -4.45 9.01
C GLU A 180 33.08 -4.59 8.55
N THR A 181 33.44 -5.62 7.78
CA THR A 181 34.82 -5.95 7.37
C THR A 181 35.20 -5.57 5.93
N ASP A 182 34.28 -5.13 5.08
CA ASP A 182 34.54 -4.80 3.66
C ASP A 182 34.95 -3.32 3.44
N GLU A 183 35.98 -2.87 4.17
CA GLU A 183 36.47 -1.47 4.15
C GLU A 183 37.25 -1.09 2.87
N GLU A 184 37.52 -2.03 1.97
CA GLU A 184 38.31 -1.75 0.77
C GLU A 184 37.45 -1.05 -0.30
N ASN A 185 37.91 0.13 -0.74
CA ASN A 185 37.50 0.86 -1.95
C ASN A 185 36.32 1.86 -1.87
N PHE A 186 35.75 2.13 -0.69
CA PHE A 186 34.79 3.25 -0.55
C PHE A 186 34.98 4.03 0.75
N ASP A 187 35.28 5.33 0.64
CA ASP A 187 35.46 6.22 1.79
C ASP A 187 34.10 6.75 2.27
N GLU A 188 33.40 5.93 3.06
CA GLU A 188 32.08 6.26 3.63
C GLU A 188 32.12 7.54 4.48
N ALA A 189 33.18 7.71 5.28
CA ALA A 189 33.34 8.85 6.16
C ALA A 189 33.44 10.16 5.36
N LYS A 190 34.17 10.14 4.25
CA LYS A 190 34.26 11.30 3.34
C LYS A 190 32.94 11.56 2.64
N ALA A 191 32.24 10.52 2.18
CA ALA A 191 30.90 10.66 1.60
C ALA A 191 29.92 11.32 2.58
N LEU A 192 29.85 10.82 3.81
CA LEU A 192 28.99 11.35 4.88
C LEU A 192 29.35 12.81 5.23
N LYS A 193 30.65 13.14 5.28
CA LYS A 193 31.12 14.51 5.49
C LYS A 193 30.67 15.46 4.38
N GLN A 194 30.63 15.01 3.13
CA GLN A 194 30.11 15.83 2.02
C GLN A 194 28.60 16.00 2.08
N ILE A 195 27.86 14.98 2.50
CA ILE A 195 26.42 15.09 2.77
C ILE A 195 26.17 16.17 3.83
N LEU A 196 26.85 16.08 4.98
CA LEU A 196 26.69 17.05 6.08
C LEU A 196 27.06 18.48 5.66
N ARG A 197 28.10 18.66 4.84
CA ARG A 197 28.47 19.98 4.27
C ARG A 197 27.44 20.55 3.32
N SER A 198 26.58 19.70 2.74
CA SER A 198 25.53 20.12 1.82
C SER A 198 24.25 20.58 2.54
N GLN A 199 24.17 20.40 3.87
CA GLN A 199 23.05 20.85 4.68
C GLN A 199 22.98 22.39 4.72
N LYS A 200 21.79 22.94 4.48
CA LYS A 200 21.51 24.37 4.62
C LYS A 200 21.26 24.74 6.08
N GLU A 201 21.30 26.03 6.40
CA GLU A 201 21.12 26.54 7.77
C GLU A 201 19.79 26.12 8.41
N ASN A 202 18.73 25.98 7.60
CA ASN A 202 17.41 25.50 8.02
C ASN A 202 17.32 23.97 8.14
N GLY A 203 18.44 23.25 8.03
CA GLY A 203 18.51 21.79 8.09
C GLY A 203 18.18 21.06 6.79
N PHE A 204 17.73 21.77 5.75
CA PHE A 204 17.30 21.20 4.47
C PHE A 204 18.48 20.86 3.54
N PHE A 205 18.30 19.89 2.63
CA PHE A 205 19.32 19.48 1.67
C PHE A 205 19.06 20.02 0.25
N GLY A 206 18.49 21.21 0.18
CA GLY A 206 18.23 21.96 -1.06
C GLY A 206 16.91 21.64 -1.76
N ASN A 207 16.46 20.38 -1.75
CA ASN A 207 15.12 20.00 -2.21
C ASN A 207 14.57 18.78 -1.42
N VAL A 208 13.27 18.50 -1.61
CA VAL A 208 12.55 17.44 -0.88
C VAL A 208 13.16 16.06 -1.16
N ALA A 209 13.44 15.75 -2.44
CA ALA A 209 14.02 14.47 -2.82
C ALA A 209 15.39 14.22 -2.16
N ASN A 210 16.29 15.20 -2.19
CA ASN A 210 17.59 15.11 -1.53
C ASN A 210 17.42 14.89 -0.03
N THR A 211 16.51 15.64 0.59
CA THR A 211 16.25 15.52 2.03
C THR A 211 15.73 14.14 2.38
N TYR A 212 14.75 13.63 1.62
CA TYR A 212 14.19 12.29 1.77
C TYR A 212 15.27 11.20 1.73
N TYR A 213 16.17 11.22 0.75
CA TYR A 213 17.22 10.19 0.63
C TYR A 213 18.39 10.39 1.60
N VAL A 214 18.65 11.62 2.07
CA VAL A 214 19.73 11.89 3.03
C VAL A 214 19.35 11.50 4.46
N LEU A 215 18.08 11.70 4.86
CA LEU A 215 17.66 11.51 6.25
C LEU A 215 18.02 10.11 6.83
N PRO A 216 17.79 8.98 6.13
CA PRO A 216 18.20 7.66 6.62
C PRO A 216 19.71 7.55 6.83
N VAL A 217 20.51 8.13 5.92
CA VAL A 217 21.98 8.07 5.94
C VAL A 217 22.55 8.75 7.19
N LEU A 218 21.94 9.84 7.65
CA LEU A 218 22.36 10.54 8.87
C LEU A 218 22.24 9.67 10.13
N ARG A 219 21.48 8.57 10.07
CA ARG A 219 21.32 7.59 11.15
C ARG A 219 21.99 6.25 10.83
N CYS A 220 22.80 6.19 9.77
CA CYS A 220 23.36 4.95 9.21
C CYS A 220 22.25 3.91 8.95
N ARG A 221 21.11 4.37 8.45
CA ARG A 221 19.96 3.56 8.05
C ARG A 221 19.75 3.64 6.55
N SER A 222 18.90 2.76 6.05
CA SER A 222 18.48 2.70 4.65
C SER A 222 16.96 2.56 4.54
N LEU A 223 16.45 2.59 3.32
CA LEU A 223 15.05 2.31 3.00
C LEU A 223 14.68 0.82 3.07
N VAL A 224 15.60 -0.05 3.54
CA VAL A 224 15.37 -1.49 3.70
C VAL A 224 14.87 -1.81 5.10
N ASN A 225 13.97 -2.79 5.21
CA ASN A 225 13.40 -3.28 6.46
C ASN A 225 12.61 -2.21 7.22
N ILE A 226 11.94 -1.34 6.47
CA ILE A 226 10.87 -0.52 7.01
C ILE A 226 9.66 -1.44 7.19
N SER A 227 9.11 -1.52 8.39
CA SER A 227 7.93 -2.33 8.71
C SER A 227 7.05 -1.58 9.69
N SER A 228 5.81 -2.01 9.93
CA SER A 228 4.95 -1.44 10.97
C SER A 228 5.27 -1.94 12.39
N SER A 229 6.34 -2.71 12.57
CA SER A 229 6.67 -3.32 13.87
C SER A 229 7.28 -2.34 14.89
N HIS A 230 7.72 -1.15 14.46
CA HIS A 230 8.33 -0.16 15.35
C HIS A 230 7.32 0.69 16.13
N CYS A 231 6.03 0.66 15.78
CA CYS A 231 4.99 1.35 16.54
C CYS A 231 3.68 0.56 16.63
N GLN A 232 2.84 0.96 17.59
CA GLN A 232 1.47 0.49 17.66
C GLN A 232 0.68 1.15 16.53
N ALA A 233 -0.15 0.36 15.85
CA ALA A 233 -1.06 0.89 14.85
C ALA A 233 -1.93 1.99 15.49
N PRO A 234 -2.11 3.15 14.82
CA PRO A 234 -3.04 4.15 15.31
C PRO A 234 -4.43 3.50 15.43
N VAL A 235 -5.14 3.80 16.51
CA VAL A 235 -6.55 3.43 16.64
C VAL A 235 -7.32 4.30 15.66
N ILE A 236 -7.47 3.81 14.44
CA ILE A 236 -8.33 4.44 13.44
C ILE A 236 -9.75 3.97 13.78
N ASP A 237 -10.61 4.88 14.23
CA ASP A 237 -12.03 4.58 14.37
C ASP A 237 -12.57 4.23 12.98
N GLU A 238 -13.01 2.97 12.79
CA GLU A 238 -13.56 2.50 11.52
C GLU A 238 -14.69 3.41 11.02
N LYS A 239 -15.45 4.03 11.93
CA LYS A 239 -16.48 5.01 11.57
C LYS A 239 -15.90 6.32 11.05
N GLU A 240 -14.78 6.77 11.60
CA GLU A 240 -14.08 7.98 11.16
C GLU A 240 -13.38 7.73 9.82
N ALA A 241 -12.74 6.59 9.65
CA ALA A 241 -12.18 6.13 8.37
C ALA A 241 -13.22 5.98 7.26
N LEU A 242 -14.41 5.46 7.60
CA LEU A 242 -15.52 5.35 6.66
C LEU A 242 -16.11 6.73 6.33
N LYS A 243 -16.18 7.64 7.31
CA LYS A 243 -16.59 9.03 7.14
C LYS A 243 -15.60 9.81 6.26
N ASP A 244 -14.30 9.55 6.38
CA ASP A 244 -13.27 10.12 5.52
C ASP A 244 -13.36 9.58 4.08
N LEU A 245 -13.62 8.28 3.91
CA LEU A 245 -13.93 7.66 2.60
C LEU A 245 -15.16 8.30 1.94
N MET A 246 -16.16 8.71 2.73
CA MET A 246 -17.34 9.42 2.22
C MET A 246 -17.12 10.90 1.96
N ASN A 247 -16.27 11.55 2.75
CA ASN A 247 -15.88 12.95 2.57
C ASN A 247 -14.91 13.12 1.40
N GLN A 248 -14.47 12.02 0.78
CA GLN A 248 -13.70 12.05 -0.46
C GLN A 248 -14.36 12.95 -1.49
N VAL A 249 -13.52 13.83 -2.04
CA VAL A 249 -13.87 14.70 -3.15
C VAL A 249 -13.84 13.83 -4.41
N GLY A 250 -14.90 13.80 -5.22
CA GLY A 250 -14.99 12.93 -6.41
C GLY A 250 -16.41 12.81 -6.97
N GLU A 251 -16.58 12.10 -8.11
CA GLU A 251 -17.92 11.77 -8.62
C GLU A 251 -18.61 10.80 -7.66
N LYS A 252 -19.80 11.18 -7.19
CA LYS A 252 -20.59 10.37 -6.28
C LYS A 252 -21.81 9.82 -6.99
N TRP A 253 -22.07 8.55 -6.79
CA TRP A 253 -23.30 7.90 -7.23
C TRP A 253 -24.27 7.85 -6.07
N SER A 254 -25.53 8.12 -6.39
CA SER A 254 -26.64 7.91 -5.47
C SER A 254 -27.11 6.48 -5.64
N VAL A 255 -27.01 5.66 -4.60
CA VAL A 255 -27.47 4.27 -4.65
C VAL A 255 -28.54 4.09 -3.58
N GLN A 256 -29.62 3.40 -3.92
CA GLN A 256 -30.61 2.97 -2.94
C GLN A 256 -30.30 1.55 -2.50
N PHE A 257 -30.29 1.33 -1.19
CA PHE A 257 -30.14 0.00 -0.60
C PHE A 257 -31.32 -0.27 0.33
N SER A 258 -32.10 -1.30 0.02
CA SER A 258 -33.23 -1.73 0.85
C SER A 258 -33.04 -3.13 1.44
N LEU A 259 -33.62 -3.32 2.62
CA LEU A 259 -33.84 -4.62 3.25
C LEU A 259 -35.32 -4.97 3.18
N TRP A 260 -35.63 -6.13 2.61
CA TRP A 260 -36.99 -6.66 2.51
C TRP A 260 -37.08 -7.96 3.29
N ILE A 261 -38.18 -8.17 3.99
CA ILE A 261 -38.38 -9.35 4.84
C ILE A 261 -39.75 -9.96 4.52
N GLY A 262 -39.77 -11.29 4.39
CA GLY A 262 -41.00 -12.04 4.14
C GLY A 262 -41.41 -12.07 2.67
N ASN A 263 -42.46 -12.84 2.36
CA ASN A 263 -42.80 -13.14 0.96
C ASN A 263 -43.63 -12.03 0.26
N SER A 264 -44.14 -11.04 1.00
CA SER A 264 -45.05 -9.99 0.52
C SER A 264 -44.36 -8.71 0.03
N ARG A 265 -43.09 -8.76 -0.40
CA ARG A 265 -42.28 -7.58 -0.81
C ARG A 265 -42.31 -6.44 0.23
N THR A 266 -42.42 -6.78 1.52
CA THR A 266 -42.54 -5.79 2.57
C THR A 266 -41.19 -5.13 2.79
N VAL A 267 -41.12 -3.83 2.53
CA VAL A 267 -39.91 -3.02 2.72
C VAL A 267 -39.73 -2.75 4.21
N GLU A 268 -38.66 -3.27 4.78
CA GLU A 268 -38.32 -3.03 6.19
C GLU A 268 -37.62 -1.67 6.34
N ARG A 269 -36.61 -1.42 5.50
CA ARG A 269 -35.83 -0.18 5.53
C ARG A 269 -35.18 0.09 4.19
N THR A 270 -35.09 1.37 3.82
CA THR A 270 -34.35 1.85 2.65
C THR A 270 -33.40 2.96 3.07
N LEU A 271 -32.16 2.87 2.61
CA LEU A 271 -31.17 3.94 2.70
C LEU A 271 -30.85 4.47 1.31
N SER A 272 -30.78 5.80 1.20
CA SER A 272 -30.20 6.49 0.04
C SER A 272 -28.78 6.89 0.41
N LEU A 273 -27.81 6.25 -0.24
CA LEU A 273 -26.40 6.39 0.06
C LEU A 273 -25.72 7.17 -1.06
N SER A 274 -24.94 8.19 -0.70
CA SER A 274 -24.05 8.88 -1.61
C SER A 274 -22.65 8.28 -1.47
N VAL A 275 -22.23 7.53 -2.48
CA VAL A 275 -21.00 6.72 -2.43
C VAL A 275 -20.07 7.06 -3.58
N PRO A 276 -18.75 6.82 -3.46
CA PRO A 276 -17.83 6.99 -4.59
C PRO A 276 -18.28 6.18 -5.81
N ALA A 277 -18.21 6.78 -7.00
CA ALA A 277 -18.55 6.11 -8.25
C ALA A 277 -17.74 4.82 -8.44
N ASN A 278 -18.38 3.78 -9.00
CA ASN A 278 -17.79 2.43 -9.19
C ASN A 278 -17.43 1.66 -7.90
N SER A 279 -17.98 2.05 -6.75
CA SER A 279 -17.83 1.24 -5.52
C SER A 279 -18.51 -0.13 -5.67
N SER A 280 -17.89 -1.20 -5.19
CA SER A 280 -18.54 -2.52 -5.14
C SER A 280 -19.70 -2.50 -4.14
N PHE A 281 -20.69 -3.37 -4.33
CA PHE A 281 -21.84 -3.41 -3.45
C PHE A 281 -21.47 -3.85 -2.03
N TYR A 282 -20.49 -4.73 -1.87
CA TYR A 282 -19.93 -5.08 -0.57
C TYR A 282 -19.47 -3.85 0.23
N ARG A 283 -18.75 -2.91 -0.42
CA ARG A 283 -18.35 -1.63 0.21
C ARG A 283 -19.54 -0.79 0.64
N ILE A 284 -20.57 -0.76 -0.20
CA ILE A 284 -21.80 -0.02 0.07
C ILE A 284 -22.53 -0.62 1.28
N MET A 285 -22.46 -1.94 1.47
CA MET A 285 -23.01 -2.61 2.66
C MET A 285 -22.24 -2.23 3.93
N GLU A 286 -20.90 -2.25 3.89
CA GLU A 286 -20.06 -1.82 5.03
C GLU A 286 -20.40 -0.38 5.42
N PHE A 287 -20.59 0.47 4.41
CA PHE A 287 -21.03 1.83 4.61
C PHE A 287 -22.43 1.92 5.25
N ALA A 288 -23.41 1.19 4.72
CA ALA A 288 -24.76 1.15 5.26
C ALA A 288 -24.79 0.70 6.72
N ALA A 289 -23.99 -0.31 7.09
CA ALA A 289 -23.87 -0.82 8.45
C ALA A 289 -23.30 0.21 9.43
N GLY A 290 -22.43 1.11 8.95
CA GLY A 290 -21.92 2.24 9.74
C GLY A 290 -22.95 3.35 9.97
N VAL A 291 -23.92 3.49 9.06
CA VAL A 291 -24.98 4.52 9.11
C VAL A 291 -26.20 4.08 9.91
N ASP A 292 -26.67 2.86 9.71
CA ASP A 292 -27.84 2.30 10.38
C ASP A 292 -27.54 0.85 10.80
N ASN A 293 -27.61 0.57 12.10
CA ASN A 293 -27.26 -0.73 12.67
C ASN A 293 -28.08 -1.89 12.08
N ARG A 294 -29.26 -1.62 11.51
CA ARG A 294 -30.07 -2.64 10.82
C ARG A 294 -29.39 -3.21 9.57
N PHE A 295 -28.41 -2.51 9.01
CA PHE A 295 -27.66 -2.99 7.86
C PHE A 295 -26.38 -3.73 8.25
N LYS A 296 -26.12 -3.91 9.55
CA LYS A 296 -25.03 -4.80 9.99
C LYS A 296 -25.27 -6.21 9.45
N PHE A 297 -24.19 -6.81 8.98
CA PHE A 297 -24.23 -8.11 8.33
C PHE A 297 -23.05 -8.98 8.76
N GLU A 298 -23.24 -10.28 8.64
CA GLU A 298 -22.19 -11.28 8.85
C GLU A 298 -21.97 -12.07 7.55
N TYR A 299 -20.74 -12.49 7.34
CA TYR A 299 -20.34 -13.17 6.11
C TYR A 299 -19.29 -14.25 6.35
N SER A 300 -19.23 -15.22 5.44
CA SER A 300 -18.21 -16.26 5.40
C SER A 300 -17.46 -16.21 4.07
N MET A 301 -16.18 -16.56 4.06
CA MET A 301 -15.39 -16.60 2.84
C MET A 301 -15.59 -17.93 2.11
N ARG A 302 -16.11 -17.88 0.88
CA ARG A 302 -16.30 -19.04 0.01
C ARG A 302 -15.54 -18.84 -1.29
N LYS A 303 -14.54 -19.68 -1.56
CA LYS A 303 -13.64 -19.54 -2.73
C LYS A 303 -13.04 -18.13 -2.87
N GLY A 304 -12.64 -17.53 -1.75
CA GLY A 304 -12.04 -16.19 -1.71
C GLY A 304 -13.04 -15.02 -1.84
N LYS A 305 -14.35 -15.28 -1.81
CA LYS A 305 -15.39 -14.25 -1.95
C LYS A 305 -16.33 -14.24 -0.75
N PRO A 306 -16.82 -13.06 -0.30
CA PRO A 306 -17.75 -12.99 0.82
C PRO A 306 -19.14 -13.50 0.39
N TYR A 307 -19.66 -14.44 1.18
CA TYR A 307 -21.04 -14.89 1.17
C TYR A 307 -21.74 -14.33 2.41
N ILE A 308 -22.73 -13.46 2.20
CA ILE A 308 -23.50 -12.83 3.27
C ILE A 308 -24.56 -13.82 3.72
N TYR A 309 -24.54 -14.18 5.00
CA TYR A 309 -25.49 -15.15 5.57
C TYR A 309 -26.37 -14.55 6.67
N SER A 310 -26.08 -13.32 7.10
CA SER A 310 -26.84 -12.64 8.15
C SER A 310 -26.91 -11.15 7.85
N ILE A 311 -28.09 -10.54 8.00
CA ILE A 311 -28.27 -9.09 7.97
C ILE A 311 -29.30 -8.73 9.05
N SER A 312 -29.06 -7.66 9.81
CA SER A 312 -29.92 -7.25 10.93
C SER A 312 -30.13 -8.36 11.97
N GLU A 313 -29.11 -9.18 12.21
CA GLU A 313 -29.15 -10.34 13.12
C GLU A 313 -30.08 -11.48 12.66
N ILE A 314 -30.66 -11.38 11.45
CA ILE A 314 -31.46 -12.45 10.85
C ILE A 314 -30.52 -13.29 9.98
N GLN A 315 -30.29 -14.53 10.39
CA GLN A 315 -29.47 -15.48 9.65
C GLN A 315 -30.28 -16.25 8.59
N ASP A 316 -29.59 -16.73 7.57
CA ASP A 316 -30.09 -17.79 6.70
C ASP A 316 -30.58 -18.97 7.56
N ASP A 317 -31.76 -19.48 7.24
CA ASP A 317 -32.44 -20.55 7.97
C ASP A 317 -32.75 -21.71 7.00
N PRO A 318 -31.85 -22.70 6.89
CA PRO A 318 -32.05 -23.84 6.02
C PRO A 318 -33.23 -24.73 6.44
N GLU A 319 -33.59 -24.78 7.73
CA GLU A 319 -34.68 -25.61 8.23
C GLU A 319 -36.04 -25.07 7.75
N ASN A 320 -36.21 -23.76 7.81
CA ASN A 320 -37.40 -23.07 7.31
C ASN A 320 -37.29 -22.67 5.83
N GLY A 321 -36.17 -22.97 5.17
CA GLY A 321 -35.93 -22.67 3.76
C GLY A 321 -35.82 -21.18 3.44
N MET A 322 -35.47 -20.34 4.41
CA MET A 322 -35.43 -18.89 4.29
C MET A 322 -33.98 -18.41 4.11
N PHE A 323 -33.72 -17.60 3.09
CA PHE A 323 -32.37 -17.12 2.77
C PHE A 323 -32.36 -15.67 2.33
N TRP A 324 -31.21 -15.03 2.46
CA TRP A 324 -30.94 -13.71 1.90
C TRP A 324 -30.59 -13.79 0.41
N PHE A 325 -31.40 -13.11 -0.40
CA PHE A 325 -31.18 -12.99 -1.84
C PHE A 325 -30.89 -11.53 -2.23
N LEU A 326 -29.93 -11.33 -3.13
CA LEU A 326 -29.59 -10.01 -3.66
C LEU A 326 -30.31 -9.76 -4.98
N PHE A 327 -30.99 -8.62 -5.08
CA PHE A 327 -31.65 -8.16 -6.29
C PHE A 327 -31.21 -6.75 -6.68
N LYS A 328 -31.43 -6.40 -7.94
CA LYS A 328 -31.42 -5.02 -8.42
C LYS A 328 -32.71 -4.73 -9.19
N THR A 329 -33.13 -3.47 -9.21
CA THR A 329 -34.24 -3.04 -10.06
C THR A 329 -33.84 -3.06 -11.54
N SER A 330 -34.72 -3.57 -12.40
CA SER A 330 -34.55 -3.48 -13.85
C SER A 330 -34.78 -2.06 -14.33
N SER A 331 -34.12 -1.68 -15.43
CA SER A 331 -34.31 -0.38 -16.09
C SER A 331 -35.62 -0.28 -16.87
N SER A 332 -36.36 -1.38 -17.01
CA SER A 332 -37.47 -1.51 -17.95
C SER A 332 -38.88 -1.30 -17.37
N ASP A 333 -39.06 -1.30 -16.04
CA ASP A 333 -40.30 -0.88 -15.36
C ASP A 333 -40.07 -0.80 -13.83
N GLU A 334 -40.72 0.13 -13.13
CA GLU A 334 -40.76 0.20 -11.66
C GLU A 334 -41.50 -1.02 -11.07
N GLY A 335 -40.84 -2.18 -11.00
CA GLY A 335 -41.44 -3.36 -10.38
C GLY A 335 -40.73 -4.69 -10.62
N ASP A 336 -39.89 -4.78 -11.66
CA ASP A 336 -39.14 -5.99 -12.00
C ASP A 336 -37.78 -6.04 -11.31
N LEU A 337 -37.54 -7.16 -10.61
CA LEU A 337 -36.33 -7.42 -9.85
C LEU A 337 -35.47 -8.49 -10.55
N GLU A 338 -34.23 -8.14 -10.85
CA GLU A 338 -33.24 -9.08 -11.38
C GLU A 338 -32.45 -9.70 -10.23
N LEU A 339 -32.47 -11.03 -10.11
CA LEU A 339 -31.69 -11.76 -9.11
C LEU A 339 -30.20 -11.71 -9.46
N ILE A 340 -29.38 -11.35 -8.47
CA ILE A 340 -27.92 -11.36 -8.57
C ILE A 340 -27.38 -12.58 -7.84
N THR A 341 -26.73 -13.48 -8.57
CA THR A 341 -26.12 -14.71 -8.04
C THR A 341 -24.62 -14.56 -7.73
N LYS A 342 -24.03 -13.41 -8.06
CA LYS A 342 -22.61 -13.09 -7.79
C LYS A 342 -22.43 -12.58 -6.36
N SER A 343 -21.21 -12.70 -5.84
CA SER A 343 -20.86 -12.12 -4.55
C SER A 343 -21.03 -10.58 -4.60
N PRO A 344 -21.50 -9.93 -3.51
CA PRO A 344 -21.58 -8.46 -3.44
C PRO A 344 -20.26 -7.75 -3.76
N ALA A 345 -19.11 -8.41 -3.57
CA ALA A 345 -17.80 -7.87 -3.90
C ALA A 345 -17.57 -7.71 -5.42
N GLU A 346 -18.32 -8.44 -6.25
CA GLU A 346 -18.23 -8.42 -7.72
C GLU A 346 -19.33 -7.60 -8.39
N VAL A 347 -20.24 -7.04 -7.60
CA VAL A 347 -21.36 -6.23 -8.08
C VAL A 347 -20.95 -4.77 -7.99
N VAL A 348 -20.98 -4.06 -9.10
CA VAL A 348 -20.78 -2.61 -9.14
C VAL A 348 -22.07 -1.96 -9.64
N PRO A 349 -22.85 -1.29 -8.77
CA PRO A 349 -24.10 -0.67 -9.18
C PRO A 349 -23.87 0.62 -9.97
N SER A 350 -24.75 0.90 -10.92
CA SER A 350 -24.80 2.17 -11.65
C SER A 350 -25.32 3.32 -10.77
N ASN A 351 -25.13 4.57 -11.21
CA ASN A 351 -25.75 5.71 -10.55
C ASN A 351 -27.28 5.61 -10.56
N LYS A 352 -27.91 5.89 -9.42
CA LYS A 352 -29.34 5.74 -9.13
C LYS A 352 -29.87 4.31 -9.13
N GLN A 353 -28.99 3.31 -9.16
CA GLN A 353 -29.40 1.92 -9.05
C GLN A 353 -30.00 1.65 -7.66
N HIS A 354 -31.05 0.84 -7.63
CA HIS A 354 -31.63 0.30 -6.41
C HIS A 354 -31.27 -1.16 -6.27
N LEU A 355 -30.64 -1.50 -5.14
CA LEU A 355 -30.25 -2.83 -4.74
C LEU A 355 -31.03 -3.24 -3.50
N ILE A 356 -31.43 -4.51 -3.45
CA ILE A 356 -32.33 -5.03 -2.42
C ILE A 356 -31.75 -6.34 -1.91
N PHE A 357 -31.50 -6.42 -0.61
CA PHE A 357 -31.39 -7.71 0.05
C PHE A 357 -32.77 -8.13 0.54
N TRP A 358 -33.22 -9.30 0.11
CA TRP A 358 -34.55 -9.81 0.40
C TRP A 358 -34.46 -11.17 1.11
N TYR A 359 -34.88 -11.19 2.37
CA TYR A 359 -35.03 -12.42 3.15
C TYR A 359 -36.38 -13.07 2.83
N LYS A 360 -36.33 -14.20 2.12
CA LYS A 360 -37.53 -14.91 1.66
C LYS A 360 -37.28 -16.41 1.49
N CYS A 361 -38.36 -17.15 1.24
CA CYS A 361 -38.27 -18.58 0.97
C CYS A 361 -37.50 -18.83 -0.34
N GLY A 362 -36.54 -19.75 -0.28
CA GLY A 362 -35.83 -20.25 -1.45
C GLY A 362 -36.79 -21.01 -2.35
N SER A 363 -36.97 -20.54 -3.58
CA SER A 363 -37.76 -21.25 -4.59
C SER A 363 -36.96 -22.46 -5.09
N TRP A 364 -36.98 -23.55 -4.33
CA TRP A 364 -36.68 -24.86 -4.87
C TRP A 364 -37.88 -25.24 -5.72
N SER A 365 -37.67 -25.42 -7.03
CA SER A 365 -38.69 -25.96 -7.93
C SER A 365 -39.31 -27.21 -7.29
N ARG A 366 -40.60 -27.17 -7.00
CA ARG A 366 -41.40 -28.39 -6.82
C ARG A 366 -41.54 -29.09 -8.17
#